data_AF-A0A2S6HWR5-F1
#
_entry.id   AF-A0A2S6HWR5-F1
#
_cell.length_a   1.000
_cell.length_b   1.000
_cell.length_c   1.000
_cell.angle_alpha   90.00
_cell.angle_beta   90.00
_cell.angle_gamma   90.00
#
_symmetry.space_group_name_H-M   'P 1'
#
loop_
_entity.id
_entity.type
_entity.pdbx_description
1 polymer ?
#
loop_
_entity_poly.entity_id
_entity_poly.type
_entity_poly.pdbx_seq_one_letter_code
_entity_poly.pdbx_strand_id
1 'polypeptide(L)'
;MTEYINVKIMLNSQEIFLINPIINIQKNAGDHTKLKIQGVVRENSYRQLIIADTRTDVQVQLSGQPENLFWGIVTHIDIQVSVSEGKQYQELYLEARSFSSLLDKNKQYRSFQKQNASYKEIIEFIIKDYQGSNYIINPELTEKFLNRFTVQYNETDWEFLKRIASFLHVPLVASHNTKGAKFTFGVIWKTKVFEISKEDECQVEIIHSSINKSETAEDDYQGEQQYFKWKVDSTETPVFEVGDCVLYKGIRCYVKKADVAIQNHIITQVCYLYGKKGFYAPEERNKFITGLSLPGSVKEVKNNQIKVSLDIDASNENECWFLYSTFYSTFYCMPENGDRVNLYFPDNIENHAFVLNSVRTVPQKAVNESASQKTDDTSGDAGKQAGTNSVKQMQGTEGTEIDISPILEMLANPQNGKLINASVTYKENIDGASIQQQGQAENHGGNAQRGMGGTSGRAAKSAQPNYDFETLAANENTKVLCTKGGKMVILDDSNGSVSIVCNDGTFIGLAGSNITITSNNKITFYAAEDINLSAGKTLNISAKEKIQINCDQCGLEIVPEKIGIQGTDIKINE
;
A
#
# COMPACT_ATOMS: atom_id res chain seq x y z
N MET A 1 56.16 18.03 27.05
CA MET A 1 56.00 17.81 25.59
C MET A 1 54.53 17.55 25.39
N THR A 2 53.79 18.54 24.89
CA THR A 2 52.36 18.40 24.58
C THR A 2 52.26 17.49 23.37
N GLU A 3 51.74 16.27 23.54
CA GLU A 3 51.41 15.40 22.41
C GLU A 3 50.32 16.11 21.59
N TYR A 4 50.70 16.67 20.44
CA TYR A 4 49.72 17.27 19.54
C TYR A 4 48.80 16.17 19.02
N ILE A 5 47.50 16.31 19.28
CA ILE A 5 46.48 15.41 18.73
C ILE A 5 46.49 15.58 17.21
N ASN A 6 47.04 14.59 16.52
CA ASN A 6 46.99 14.52 15.06
C ASN A 6 45.71 13.79 14.65
N VAL A 7 44.93 14.38 13.75
CA VAL A 7 43.74 13.74 13.19
C VAL A 7 44.07 13.21 11.81
N LYS A 8 43.70 11.95 11.56
CA LYS A 8 43.81 11.30 10.26
C LYS A 8 42.45 11.30 9.58
N ILE A 9 42.39 11.90 8.40
CA ILE A 9 41.19 11.94 7.55
C ILE A 9 41.47 11.05 6.35
N MET A 10 40.59 10.11 6.05
CA MET A 10 40.73 9.22 4.91
C MET A 10 39.48 9.26 4.02
N LEU A 11 39.70 9.32 2.71
CA LEU A 11 38.68 9.15 1.68
C LEU A 11 38.95 7.84 0.93
N ASN A 12 37.98 6.93 0.89
CA ASN A 12 38.15 5.58 0.32
C ASN A 12 39.42 4.86 0.82
N SER A 13 39.69 4.97 2.12
CA SER A 13 40.87 4.42 2.81
C SER A 13 42.22 5.05 2.38
N GLN A 14 42.21 6.16 1.64
CA GLN A 14 43.40 6.94 1.32
C GLN A 14 43.44 8.21 2.16
N GLU A 15 44.57 8.46 2.81
CA GLU A 15 44.74 9.62 3.68
C GLU A 15 44.80 10.93 2.87
N ILE A 16 44.08 11.94 3.35
CA ILE A 16 44.14 13.31 2.84
C ILE A 16 44.76 14.23 3.90
N PHE A 17 45.52 15.21 3.43
CA PHE A 17 46.22 16.16 4.28
C PHE A 17 45.61 17.55 4.08
N LEU A 18 45.07 18.08 5.16
CA LEU A 18 44.51 19.43 5.23
C LEU A 18 45.38 20.32 6.11
N ILE A 19 45.48 21.60 5.77
CA ILE A 19 46.05 22.67 6.56
C ILE A 19 44.90 23.32 7.33
N ASN A 20 45.08 23.47 8.65
CA ASN A 20 44.10 24.02 9.59
C ASN A 20 42.70 23.37 9.45
N PRO A 21 42.57 22.03 9.54
CA PRO A 21 41.29 21.38 9.43
C PRO A 21 40.37 21.79 10.59
N ILE A 22 39.11 22.06 10.26
CA ILE A 22 38.00 22.22 11.19
C ILE A 22 37.06 21.04 10.95
N ILE A 23 36.91 20.19 11.96
CA ILE A 23 36.10 18.97 11.88
C ILE A 23 34.99 19.09 12.91
N ASN A 24 33.74 18.96 12.47
CA ASN A 24 32.57 18.95 13.34
C ASN A 24 31.82 17.64 13.20
N ILE A 25 31.61 16.92 14.29
CA ILE A 25 30.85 15.68 14.35
C ILE A 25 29.65 15.89 15.28
N GLN A 26 28.45 15.67 14.76
CA GLN A 26 27.21 15.76 15.54
C GLN A 26 26.64 14.37 15.73
N LYS A 27 26.60 13.91 16.97
CA LYS A 27 26.03 12.62 17.39
C LYS A 27 24.74 12.92 18.16
N ASN A 28 23.62 12.34 17.77
CA ASN A 28 22.35 12.54 18.47
C ASN A 28 21.51 11.26 18.43
N ALA A 29 20.90 10.89 19.55
CA ALA A 29 19.89 9.85 19.57
C ALA A 29 18.69 10.25 18.70
N GLY A 30 18.29 9.38 17.78
CA GLY A 30 17.21 9.59 16.82
C GLY A 30 17.66 10.04 15.43
N ASP A 31 18.91 10.51 15.28
CA ASP A 31 19.44 11.03 14.02
C ASP A 31 20.62 10.21 13.50
N HIS A 32 20.91 10.38 12.21
CA HIS A 32 22.19 9.99 11.65
C HIS A 32 23.31 10.87 12.19
N THR A 33 24.47 10.28 12.49
CA THR A 33 25.66 11.06 12.84
C THR A 33 26.10 11.87 11.63
N LYS A 34 26.33 13.17 11.82
CA LYS A 34 26.74 14.09 10.75
C LYS A 34 28.18 14.50 10.95
N LEU A 35 28.92 14.60 9.86
CA LEU A 35 30.30 15.08 9.81
C LEU A 35 30.36 16.28 8.87
N LYS A 36 31.07 17.33 9.29
CA LYS A 36 31.49 18.44 8.45
C LYS A 36 33.00 18.63 8.55
N ILE A 37 33.68 18.76 7.42
CA ILE A 37 35.11 19.01 7.34
C ILE A 37 35.33 20.27 6.49
N GLN A 38 36.14 21.18 7.03
CA GLN A 38 36.63 22.38 6.34
C GLN A 38 38.15 22.44 6.46
N GLY A 39 38.84 22.93 5.43
CA GLY A 39 40.28 23.17 5.51
C GLY A 39 40.92 23.40 4.16
N VAL A 40 42.18 23.84 4.17
CA VAL A 40 42.97 24.06 2.95
C VAL A 40 43.66 22.76 2.54
N VAL A 41 43.51 22.35 1.30
CA VAL A 41 44.04 21.08 0.78
C VAL A 41 45.54 21.19 0.50
N ARG A 42 46.34 20.20 0.93
CA ARG A 42 47.74 20.09 0.50
C ARG A 42 47.87 19.48 -0.90
N GLU A 43 48.89 19.88 -1.65
CA GLU A 43 49.09 19.45 -3.04
C GLU A 43 49.06 17.93 -3.26
N ASN A 44 49.61 17.17 -2.31
CA ASN A 44 49.67 15.71 -2.35
C ASN A 44 48.28 15.04 -2.23
N SER A 45 47.24 15.80 -1.88
CA SER A 45 45.87 15.31 -1.67
C SER A 45 44.90 15.70 -2.80
N TYR A 46 45.35 16.46 -3.81
CA TYR A 46 44.49 16.89 -4.92
C TYR A 46 43.91 15.72 -5.71
N ARG A 47 44.70 14.67 -5.97
CA ARG A 47 44.25 13.52 -6.77
C ARG A 47 43.11 12.76 -6.10
N GLN A 48 43.15 12.60 -4.78
CA GLN A 48 42.13 11.89 -4.00
C GLN A 48 40.82 12.66 -3.97
N LEU A 49 40.88 14.00 -3.97
CA LEU A 49 39.69 14.84 -3.95
C LEU A 49 39.02 14.98 -5.31
N ILE A 50 39.78 14.93 -6.42
CA ILE A 50 39.23 14.96 -7.78
C ILE A 50 38.33 13.75 -8.06
N ILE A 51 38.64 12.59 -7.50
CA ILE A 51 37.86 11.36 -7.67
C ILE A 51 36.76 11.20 -6.61
N ALA A 52 36.72 12.07 -5.61
CA ALA A 52 35.76 11.98 -4.52
C ALA A 52 34.38 12.47 -4.98
N ASP A 53 33.35 11.69 -4.67
CA ASP A 53 31.95 11.96 -5.00
C ASP A 53 31.05 11.62 -3.81
N THR A 54 29.73 11.71 -3.99
CA THR A 54 28.73 11.38 -2.97
C THR A 54 28.60 9.87 -2.67
N ARG A 55 29.48 9.03 -3.24
CA ARG A 55 29.60 7.61 -2.91
C ARG A 55 30.88 7.29 -2.15
N THR A 56 31.71 8.30 -1.90
CA THR A 56 33.01 8.14 -1.25
C THR A 56 32.84 7.88 0.25
N ASP A 57 33.54 6.88 0.75
CA ASP A 57 33.66 6.61 2.17
C ASP A 57 34.58 7.66 2.81
N VAL A 58 34.15 8.25 3.92
CA VAL A 58 35.00 9.14 4.73
C VAL A 58 35.20 8.57 6.12
N GLN A 59 36.44 8.59 6.58
CA GLN A 59 36.85 8.17 7.92
C GLN A 59 37.63 9.27 8.62
N VAL A 60 37.37 9.44 9.91
CA VAL A 60 38.10 10.34 10.80
C VAL A 60 38.59 9.52 12.00
N GLN A 61 39.90 9.54 12.23
CA GLN A 61 40.59 8.83 13.32
C GLN A 61 41.50 9.77 14.10
N LEU A 62 41.64 9.53 15.41
CA LEU A 62 42.70 10.16 16.20
C LEU A 62 43.98 9.35 16.07
N SER A 63 45.11 10.03 15.87
CA SER A 63 46.41 9.37 15.76
C SER A 63 46.75 8.63 17.05
N GLY A 64 47.19 7.37 16.92
CA GLY A 64 47.46 6.49 18.07
C GLY A 64 46.25 5.72 18.58
N GLN A 65 45.04 5.98 18.06
CA GLN A 65 43.85 5.18 18.35
C GLN A 65 43.37 4.46 17.08
N PRO A 66 43.16 3.13 17.13
CA PRO A 66 42.66 2.37 15.98
C PRO A 66 41.17 2.60 15.73
N GLU A 67 40.46 3.19 16.68
CA GLU A 67 39.01 3.41 16.61
C GLU A 67 38.68 4.66 15.77
N ASN A 68 37.65 4.53 14.93
CA ASN A 68 37.13 5.67 14.16
C ASN A 68 36.29 6.57 15.05
N LEU A 69 36.58 7.87 15.03
CA LEU A 69 35.65 8.89 15.54
C LEU A 69 34.44 9.04 14.62
N PHE A 70 34.63 8.85 13.32
CA PHE A 70 33.58 8.85 12.33
C PHE A 70 33.94 7.95 11.14
N TRP A 71 32.94 7.23 10.63
CA TRP A 71 32.99 6.48 9.39
C TRP A 71 31.61 6.54 8.74
N GLY A 72 31.56 7.12 7.55
CA GLY A 72 30.31 7.34 6.82
C GLY A 72 30.53 7.57 5.34
N ILE A 73 29.50 8.10 4.69
CA ILE A 73 29.45 8.39 3.27
C ILE A 73 29.32 9.89 3.05
N VAL A 74 30.06 10.41 2.07
CA VAL A 74 29.99 11.82 1.65
C VAL A 74 28.59 12.10 1.10
N THR A 75 27.94 13.14 1.60
CA THR A 75 26.65 13.63 1.10
C THR A 75 26.81 14.89 0.27
N HIS A 76 27.87 15.67 0.52
CA HIS A 76 28.19 16.87 -0.22
C HIS A 76 29.70 17.11 -0.16
N ILE A 77 30.29 17.49 -1.28
CA ILE A 77 31.70 17.87 -1.38
C ILE A 77 31.79 19.06 -2.33
N ASP A 78 32.47 20.10 -1.88
CA ASP A 78 32.76 21.31 -2.64
C ASP A 78 34.23 21.65 -2.47
N ILE A 79 34.88 22.01 -3.58
CA ILE A 79 36.31 22.32 -3.64
C ILE A 79 36.45 23.65 -4.36
N GLN A 80 36.77 24.69 -3.60
CA GLN A 80 36.92 26.04 -4.12
C GLN A 80 38.38 26.35 -4.35
N VAL A 81 38.69 26.95 -5.49
CA VAL A 81 40.03 27.42 -5.80
C VAL A 81 40.13 28.89 -5.39
N SER A 82 40.97 29.15 -4.41
CA SER A 82 41.18 30.49 -3.85
C SER A 82 42.60 30.98 -4.18
N VAL A 83 42.74 32.28 -4.43
CA VAL A 83 44.04 32.91 -4.70
C VAL A 83 44.28 33.99 -3.65
N SER A 84 45.38 33.85 -2.90
CA SER A 84 45.85 34.87 -1.96
C SER A 84 47.35 35.07 -2.14
N GLU A 85 47.80 36.32 -2.10
CA GLU A 85 49.23 36.68 -2.22
C GLU A 85 49.92 36.07 -3.45
N GLY A 86 49.20 35.90 -4.56
CA GLY A 86 49.74 35.32 -5.80
C GLY A 86 49.95 33.79 -5.76
N LYS A 87 49.54 33.10 -4.69
CA LYS A 87 49.52 31.64 -4.59
C LYS A 87 48.10 31.12 -4.66
N GLN A 88 47.91 30.09 -5.49
CA GLN A 88 46.64 29.37 -5.61
C GLN A 88 46.60 28.25 -4.58
N TYR A 89 45.51 28.15 -3.83
CA TYR A 89 45.22 27.06 -2.91
C TYR A 89 43.79 26.57 -3.09
N GLN A 90 43.50 25.36 -2.62
CA GLN A 90 42.16 24.78 -2.69
C GLN A 90 41.57 24.67 -1.29
N GLU A 91 40.33 25.08 -1.13
CA GLU A 91 39.56 24.96 0.10
C GLU A 91 38.53 23.85 -0.06
N LEU A 92 38.51 22.91 0.89
CA LEU A 92 37.56 21.80 0.94
C LEU A 92 36.41 22.15 1.88
N TYR A 93 35.19 21.94 1.42
CA TYR A 93 33.99 21.80 2.25
C TYR A 93 33.37 20.42 2.01
N LEU A 94 33.31 19.58 3.03
CA LEU A 94 32.78 18.23 2.93
C LEU A 94 31.74 18.00 4.03
N GLU A 95 30.55 17.53 3.63
CA GLU A 95 29.55 17.00 4.53
C GLU A 95 29.37 15.50 4.30
N ALA A 96 29.20 14.76 5.40
CA ALA A 96 28.97 13.33 5.36
C ALA A 96 28.01 12.88 6.46
N ARG A 97 27.43 11.70 6.27
CA ARG A 97 26.54 11.06 7.24
C ARG A 97 27.00 9.63 7.51
N SER A 98 26.73 9.12 8.71
CA SER A 98 26.92 7.70 9.02
C SER A 98 26.21 6.82 7.99
N PHE A 99 26.70 5.60 7.76
CA PHE A 99 26.12 4.68 6.77
C PHE A 99 24.67 4.29 7.04
N SER A 100 24.14 4.53 8.26
CA SER A 100 22.70 4.46 8.53
C SER A 100 21.86 5.31 7.57
N SER A 101 22.42 6.40 7.02
CA SER A 101 21.76 7.23 6.00
C SER A 101 21.50 6.53 4.67
N LEU A 102 22.09 5.35 4.43
CA LEU A 102 21.73 4.53 3.28
C LEU A 102 20.27 4.04 3.35
N LEU A 103 19.70 3.94 4.56
CA LEU A 103 18.29 3.60 4.80
C LEU A 103 17.32 4.73 4.41
N ASP A 104 17.82 5.93 4.10
CA ASP A 104 17.03 7.09 3.69
C ASP A 104 16.92 7.29 2.17
N LYS A 105 17.45 6.36 1.36
CA LYS A 105 17.57 6.56 -0.10
C LYS A 105 16.25 6.61 -0.85
N ASN A 106 15.35 5.67 -0.56
CA ASN A 106 14.12 5.48 -1.33
C ASN A 106 12.94 5.40 -0.36
N LYS A 107 11.81 5.99 -0.78
CA LYS A 107 10.51 5.75 -0.15
C LYS A 107 10.03 4.35 -0.51
N GLN A 108 9.44 3.67 0.47
CA GLN A 108 9.01 2.28 0.36
C GLN A 108 7.50 2.16 0.56
N TYR A 109 6.95 1.06 0.05
CA TYR A 109 5.52 0.75 0.04
C TYR A 109 5.34 -0.71 0.38
N ARG A 110 5.03 -1.00 1.64
CA ARG A 110 4.81 -2.37 2.10
C ARG A 110 3.94 -2.49 3.34
N SER A 111 3.20 -3.58 3.45
CA SER A 111 2.37 -3.92 4.62
C SER A 111 2.93 -5.12 5.39
N PHE A 112 2.76 -5.08 6.71
CA PHE A 112 3.13 -6.14 7.63
C PHE A 112 1.87 -6.58 8.39
N GLN A 113 1.42 -7.81 8.11
CA GLN A 113 0.14 -8.34 8.58
C GLN A 113 0.27 -9.49 9.59
N LYS A 114 1.49 -9.92 9.94
CA LYS A 114 1.72 -10.94 10.96
C LYS A 114 1.37 -10.39 12.34
N GLN A 115 0.39 -11.00 13.03
CA GLN A 115 -0.13 -10.43 14.28
C GLN A 115 0.92 -10.41 15.38
N ASN A 116 1.78 -11.43 15.48
CA ASN A 116 2.80 -11.53 16.52
C ASN A 116 4.21 -11.26 15.98
N ALA A 117 4.35 -10.32 15.03
CA ALA A 117 5.66 -9.91 14.54
C ALA A 117 6.49 -9.28 15.67
N SER A 118 7.71 -9.78 15.87
CA SER A 118 8.70 -9.15 16.74
C SER A 118 9.35 -7.95 16.05
N TYR A 119 9.82 -6.98 16.84
CA TYR A 119 10.63 -5.87 16.30
C TYR A 119 11.87 -6.38 15.55
N LYS A 120 12.45 -7.48 16.04
CA LYS A 120 13.58 -8.16 15.42
C LYS A 120 13.28 -8.60 13.97
N GLU A 121 12.16 -9.30 13.76
CA GLU A 121 11.77 -9.78 12.43
C GLU A 121 11.58 -8.63 11.44
N ILE A 122 10.97 -7.52 11.88
CA ILE A 122 10.79 -6.33 11.05
C ILE A 122 12.16 -5.71 10.69
N ILE A 123 13.04 -5.53 11.67
CA ILE A 123 14.39 -4.99 11.44
C ILE A 123 15.16 -5.87 10.45
N GLU A 124 15.18 -7.19 10.66
CA GLU A 124 15.87 -8.14 9.79
C GLU A 124 15.31 -8.12 8.36
N PHE A 125 13.99 -8.00 8.21
CA PHE A 125 13.36 -7.87 6.90
C PHE A 125 13.81 -6.60 6.16
N ILE A 126 13.92 -5.48 6.86
CA ILE A 126 14.29 -4.18 6.27
C ILE A 126 15.78 -4.16 5.88
N ILE A 127 16.67 -4.63 6.76
CA ILE A 127 18.12 -4.48 6.54
C ILE A 127 18.74 -5.54 5.63
N LYS A 128 18.01 -6.61 5.28
CA LYS A 128 18.52 -7.74 4.47
C LYS A 128 19.09 -7.31 3.11
N ASP A 129 18.54 -6.23 2.54
CA ASP A 129 18.93 -5.72 1.22
C ASP A 129 20.16 -4.79 1.30
N TYR A 130 20.64 -4.50 2.52
CA TYR A 130 21.76 -3.60 2.78
C TYR A 130 23.02 -4.37 3.17
N GLN A 131 23.98 -4.46 2.26
CA GLN A 131 25.24 -5.18 2.51
C GLN A 131 26.02 -4.58 3.69
N GLY A 132 26.48 -5.46 4.59
CA GLY A 132 27.24 -5.06 5.78
C GLY A 132 26.40 -4.33 6.85
N SER A 133 25.07 -4.29 6.70
CA SER A 133 24.17 -3.83 7.75
C SER A 133 24.23 -4.75 8.96
N ASN A 134 23.94 -4.18 10.13
CA ASN A 134 23.79 -4.93 11.37
C ASN A 134 23.02 -4.08 12.38
N TYR A 135 22.49 -4.69 13.42
CA TYR A 135 21.72 -3.99 14.44
C TYR A 135 22.01 -4.55 15.84
N ILE A 136 21.72 -3.75 16.85
CA ILE A 136 21.68 -4.16 18.24
C ILE A 136 20.33 -3.74 18.80
N ILE A 137 19.62 -4.63 19.50
CA ILE A 137 18.41 -4.27 20.24
C ILE A 137 18.80 -4.07 21.70
N ASN A 138 18.34 -2.98 22.33
CA ASN A 138 18.50 -2.81 23.77
C ASN A 138 17.94 -4.06 24.48
N PRO A 139 18.71 -4.74 25.36
CA PRO A 139 18.27 -5.93 26.07
C PRO A 139 16.90 -5.80 26.76
N GLU A 140 16.57 -4.58 27.24
CA GLU A 140 15.28 -4.26 27.87
C GLU A 140 14.07 -4.36 26.91
N LEU A 141 14.31 -4.51 25.59
CA LEU A 141 13.29 -4.52 24.53
C LEU A 141 13.18 -5.86 23.77
N THR A 142 14.11 -6.80 23.98
CA THR A 142 14.26 -8.02 23.15
C THR A 142 13.01 -8.91 23.11
N GLU A 143 12.21 -8.92 24.18
CA GLU A 143 11.02 -9.76 24.32
C GLU A 143 9.73 -9.05 23.89
N LYS A 144 9.81 -7.84 23.32
CA LYS A 144 8.63 -7.09 22.89
C LYS A 144 8.22 -7.46 21.46
N PHE A 145 6.91 -7.43 21.23
CA PHE A 145 6.27 -7.68 19.95
C PHE A 145 5.53 -6.43 19.47
N LEU A 146 5.45 -6.26 18.16
CA LEU A 146 4.74 -5.15 17.52
C LEU A 146 3.23 -5.27 17.77
N ASN A 147 2.68 -6.48 17.64
CA ASN A 147 1.28 -6.80 17.94
C ASN A 147 0.23 -5.90 17.26
N ARG A 148 0.53 -5.44 16.04
CA ARG A 148 -0.37 -4.61 15.24
C ARG A 148 -0.10 -4.75 13.76
N PHE A 149 -1.13 -4.49 12.97
CA PHE A 149 -0.98 -4.23 11.54
C PHE A 149 -0.17 -2.94 11.36
N THR A 150 0.75 -2.93 10.39
CA THR A 150 1.52 -1.73 10.11
C THR A 150 1.84 -1.62 8.63
N VAL A 151 1.80 -0.41 8.10
CA VAL A 151 2.12 -0.11 6.71
C VAL A 151 3.25 0.90 6.65
N GLN A 152 4.30 0.58 5.91
CA GLN A 152 5.31 1.54 5.46
C GLN A 152 4.82 2.13 4.13
N TYR A 153 4.34 3.38 4.15
CA TYR A 153 3.79 4.04 2.97
C TYR A 153 4.39 5.44 2.83
N ASN A 154 5.10 5.70 1.73
CA ASN A 154 5.80 6.96 1.52
C ASN A 154 6.80 7.32 2.66
N GLU A 155 7.42 6.30 3.23
CA GLU A 155 8.45 6.40 4.27
C GLU A 155 9.73 5.74 3.78
N THR A 156 10.88 6.30 4.14
CA THR A 156 12.17 5.60 3.98
C THR A 156 12.26 4.47 5.00
N ASP A 157 13.24 3.58 4.83
CA ASP A 157 13.49 2.51 5.78
C ASP A 157 13.94 3.04 7.15
N TRP A 158 14.66 4.16 7.18
CA TRP A 158 15.02 4.81 8.45
C TRP A 158 13.82 5.50 9.13
N GLU A 159 13.00 6.24 8.39
CA GLU A 159 11.79 6.86 8.91
C GLU A 159 10.84 5.80 9.48
N PHE A 160 10.65 4.70 8.76
CA PHE A 160 9.86 3.57 9.22
C PHE A 160 10.42 2.96 10.51
N LEU A 161 11.72 2.65 10.56
CA LEU A 161 12.33 2.07 11.75
C LEU A 161 12.27 3.02 12.95
N LYS A 162 12.42 4.33 12.75
CA LYS A 162 12.24 5.35 13.80
C LYS A 162 10.80 5.35 14.32
N ARG A 163 9.83 5.33 13.42
CA ARG A 163 8.41 5.25 13.78
C ARG A 163 8.09 3.98 14.57
N ILE A 164 8.58 2.83 14.12
CA ILE A 164 8.44 1.57 14.84
C ILE A 164 9.09 1.63 16.23
N ALA A 165 10.28 2.24 16.38
CA ALA A 165 10.93 2.44 17.67
C ALA A 165 10.15 3.38 18.59
N SER A 166 9.48 4.39 18.02
CA SER A 166 8.67 5.34 18.77
C SER A 166 7.46 4.71 19.47
N PHE A 167 6.95 3.56 18.99
CA PHE A 167 5.89 2.80 19.67
C PHE A 167 6.34 2.25 21.04
N LEU A 168 7.65 2.16 21.27
CA LEU A 168 8.22 1.82 22.58
C LEU A 168 8.81 3.07 23.29
N HIS A 169 8.59 4.25 22.72
CA HIS A 169 9.13 5.53 23.15
C HIS A 169 10.66 5.59 23.26
N VAL A 170 11.35 4.83 22.40
CA VAL A 170 12.81 4.79 22.34
C VAL A 170 13.34 5.31 21.01
N PRO A 171 14.53 5.94 20.99
CA PRO A 171 15.14 6.41 19.76
C PRO A 171 15.96 5.32 19.08
N LEU A 172 16.34 5.55 17.82
CA LEU A 172 17.42 4.81 17.17
C LEU A 172 18.77 5.52 17.39
N VAL A 173 19.85 4.76 17.56
CA VAL A 173 21.20 5.33 17.65
C VAL A 173 22.04 4.82 16.49
N ALA A 174 22.44 5.70 15.58
CA ALA A 174 23.30 5.34 14.45
C ALA A 174 24.70 4.92 14.90
N SER A 175 25.28 3.90 14.26
CA SER A 175 26.70 3.59 14.38
C SER A 175 27.50 4.43 13.39
N HIS A 176 28.55 5.09 13.87
CA HIS A 176 29.46 5.92 13.08
C HIS A 176 30.92 5.50 13.22
N ASN A 177 31.22 4.35 13.82
CA ASN A 177 32.60 3.88 13.99
C ASN A 177 32.93 2.67 13.10
N THR A 178 31.93 2.09 12.42
CA THR A 178 32.09 0.92 11.55
C THR A 178 31.39 1.11 10.22
N LYS A 179 31.86 0.42 9.18
CA LYS A 179 31.23 0.42 7.85
C LYS A 179 29.91 -0.35 7.85
N GLY A 180 28.96 0.11 7.02
CA GLY A 180 27.66 -0.51 6.78
C GLY A 180 26.51 0.16 7.55
N ALA A 181 25.29 0.02 7.06
CA ALA A 181 24.09 0.63 7.65
C ALA A 181 23.77 -0.03 9.00
N LYS A 182 24.38 0.50 10.06
CA LYS A 182 24.34 -0.07 11.41
C LYS A 182 23.72 0.88 12.42
N PHE A 183 22.90 0.34 13.31
CA PHE A 183 22.22 1.13 14.33
C PHE A 183 21.87 0.29 15.56
N THR A 184 21.57 0.96 16.66
CA THR A 184 20.96 0.37 17.85
C THR A 184 19.49 0.76 17.89
N PHE A 185 18.62 -0.22 18.12
CA PHE A 185 17.21 -0.02 18.41
C PHE A 185 17.06 0.22 19.92
N GLY A 186 16.82 1.48 20.30
CA GLY A 186 16.98 1.97 21.66
C GLY A 186 18.41 2.43 21.95
N VAL A 187 18.75 2.53 23.24
CA VAL A 187 20.04 3.03 23.72
C VAL A 187 20.70 1.95 24.57
N ILE A 188 22.00 1.72 24.36
CA ILE A 188 22.81 0.89 25.26
C ILE A 188 23.41 1.79 26.34
N TRP A 189 22.99 1.57 27.59
CA TRP A 189 23.50 2.29 28.74
C TRP A 189 24.90 1.79 29.11
N LYS A 190 25.95 2.55 28.82
CA LYS A 190 27.32 2.12 29.15
C LYS A 190 27.56 2.15 30.65
N THR A 191 28.36 1.21 31.14
CA THR A 191 28.64 1.03 32.58
C THR A 191 29.84 1.83 33.08
N LYS A 192 30.78 2.18 32.18
CA LYS A 192 31.90 3.06 32.51
C LYS A 192 31.35 4.45 32.83
N VAL A 193 31.62 4.91 34.05
CA VAL A 193 31.15 6.20 34.57
C VAL A 193 32.27 7.22 34.43
N PHE A 194 31.94 8.40 33.90
CA PHE A 194 32.80 9.57 33.88
C PHE A 194 32.26 10.62 34.83
N GLU A 195 33.04 10.98 35.84
CA GLU A 195 32.63 12.01 36.81
C GLU A 195 33.10 13.38 36.36
N ILE A 196 32.19 14.36 36.36
CA ILE A 196 32.55 15.75 36.11
C ILE A 196 33.30 16.28 37.34
N SER A 197 34.53 16.75 37.13
CA SER A 197 35.38 17.29 38.19
C SER A 197 34.78 18.58 38.78
N LYS A 198 35.25 18.97 39.98
CA LYS A 198 34.78 20.22 40.59
C LYS A 198 35.23 21.45 39.79
N GLU A 199 36.39 21.34 39.15
CA GLU A 199 36.98 22.37 38.31
C GLU A 199 36.15 22.59 37.03
N ASP A 200 35.56 21.52 36.49
CA ASP A 200 34.75 21.56 35.27
C ASP A 200 33.28 21.99 35.51
N GLU A 201 32.84 22.13 36.77
CA GLU A 201 31.45 22.52 37.08
C GLU A 201 31.05 23.87 36.45
N CYS A 202 32.02 24.78 36.28
CA CYS A 202 31.78 26.08 35.64
C CYS A 202 31.37 25.98 34.17
N GLN A 203 31.58 24.82 33.54
CA GLN A 203 31.23 24.53 32.15
C GLN A 203 29.89 23.79 32.01
N VAL A 204 29.11 23.64 33.10
CA VAL A 204 27.83 22.95 33.12
C VAL A 204 26.67 23.95 33.21
N GLU A 205 25.79 23.93 32.22
CA GLU A 205 24.53 24.66 32.19
C GLU A 205 23.37 23.71 32.54
N ILE A 206 22.41 24.16 33.35
CA ILE A 206 21.17 23.43 33.65
C ILE A 206 20.07 24.02 32.78
N ILE A 207 19.45 23.19 31.94
CA ILE A 207 18.43 23.63 30.98
C ILE A 207 17.11 22.90 31.26
N HIS A 208 16.02 23.65 31.18
CA HIS A 208 14.65 23.13 31.23
C HIS A 208 14.04 23.31 29.84
N SER A 209 13.51 22.23 29.28
CA SER A 209 12.86 22.23 27.97
C SER A 209 11.53 21.50 28.05
N SER A 210 10.50 22.05 27.41
CA SER A 210 9.23 21.37 27.23
C SER A 210 9.39 20.21 26.23
N ILE A 211 8.91 19.03 26.62
CA ILE A 211 8.59 17.94 25.71
C ILE A 211 7.19 18.22 25.20
N ASN A 212 7.10 18.48 23.90
CA ASN A 212 5.82 18.55 23.21
C ASN A 212 5.36 17.14 22.87
N LYS A 213 4.06 16.91 22.98
CA LYS A 213 3.43 15.70 22.45
C LYS A 213 3.67 15.60 20.94
N SER A 214 3.69 14.39 20.41
CA SER A 214 3.74 14.16 18.97
C SER A 214 2.66 14.94 18.23
N GLU A 215 2.99 15.54 17.09
CA GLU A 215 2.00 16.13 16.17
C GLU A 215 1.04 15.08 15.59
N THR A 216 1.42 13.81 15.66
CA THR A 216 0.69 12.70 15.00
C THR A 216 -0.02 11.77 15.96
N ALA A 217 0.35 11.77 17.23
CA ALA A 217 -0.26 10.96 18.28
C ALA A 217 -0.80 11.90 19.38
N GLU A 218 -2.11 12.15 19.37
CA GLU A 218 -2.74 13.15 20.24
C GLU A 218 -2.68 12.81 21.74
N ASP A 219 -2.66 11.51 22.07
CA ASP A 219 -2.62 10.94 23.42
C ASP A 219 -1.20 10.84 24.02
N ASP A 220 -0.19 11.34 23.30
CA ASP A 220 1.21 11.25 23.69
C ASP A 220 1.56 12.20 24.86
N TYR A 221 2.66 11.90 25.56
CA TYR A 221 3.09 12.64 26.74
C TYR A 221 3.51 14.09 26.41
N GLN A 222 2.98 15.03 27.19
CA GLN A 222 3.47 16.41 27.26
C GLN A 222 4.01 16.67 28.67
N GLY A 223 5.17 17.32 28.78
CA GLY A 223 5.70 17.68 30.09
C GLY A 223 6.99 18.48 30.01
N GLU A 224 7.61 18.74 31.16
CA GLU A 224 8.92 19.37 31.23
C GLU A 224 10.02 18.35 31.42
N GLN A 225 11.17 18.66 30.83
CA GLN A 225 12.36 17.84 30.92
C GLN A 225 13.55 18.71 31.28
N GLN A 226 14.28 18.28 32.30
CA GLN A 226 15.53 18.90 32.72
C GLN A 226 16.72 18.12 32.15
N TYR A 227 17.74 18.84 31.70
CA TYR A 227 19.01 18.25 31.25
C TYR A 227 20.19 19.15 31.54
N PHE A 228 21.39 18.58 31.49
CA PHE A 228 22.64 19.30 31.66
C PHE A 228 23.35 19.44 30.33
N LYS A 229 23.84 20.63 30.02
CA LYS A 229 24.70 20.88 28.87
C LYS A 229 26.10 21.13 29.41
N TRP A 230 27.05 20.26 29.05
CA TRP A 230 28.41 20.28 29.57
C TRP A 230 29.40 20.49 28.43
N LYS A 231 30.18 21.56 28.50
CA LYS A 231 31.28 21.83 27.57
C LYS A 231 32.58 21.27 28.12
N VAL A 232 33.28 20.50 27.31
CA VAL A 232 34.55 19.85 27.67
C VAL A 232 35.62 20.24 26.67
N ASP A 233 36.67 20.87 27.18
CA ASP A 233 37.85 21.31 26.44
C ASP A 233 39.09 20.66 27.08
N SER A 234 39.16 19.31 27.10
CA SER A 234 40.26 18.57 27.74
C SER A 234 40.78 17.45 26.85
N THR A 235 42.11 17.32 26.80
CA THR A 235 42.81 16.25 26.08
C THR A 235 42.81 14.93 26.85
N GLU A 236 42.49 14.95 28.15
CA GLU A 236 42.44 13.76 29.00
C GLU A 236 41.07 13.07 28.97
N THR A 237 40.04 13.80 28.54
CA THR A 237 38.68 13.28 28.40
C THR A 237 38.49 12.58 27.06
N PRO A 238 37.89 11.38 27.02
CA PRO A 238 37.57 10.74 25.75
C PRO A 238 36.46 11.50 25.02
N VAL A 239 36.37 11.27 23.71
CA VAL A 239 35.23 11.74 22.92
C VAL A 239 34.00 10.91 23.31
N PHE A 240 32.96 11.58 23.79
CA PHE A 240 31.76 10.90 24.26
C PHE A 240 30.90 10.35 23.11
N GLU A 241 30.21 9.26 23.43
CA GLU A 241 29.24 8.57 22.60
C GLU A 241 27.85 8.60 23.21
N VAL A 242 26.83 8.49 22.37
CA VAL A 242 25.44 8.37 22.83
C VAL A 242 25.31 7.15 23.76
N GLY A 243 24.75 7.35 24.94
CA GLY A 243 24.60 6.31 25.97
C GLY A 243 25.77 6.19 26.96
N ASP A 244 26.85 6.99 26.80
CA ASP A 244 27.91 7.08 27.82
C ASP A 244 27.37 7.62 29.14
N CYS A 245 27.82 7.04 30.26
CA CYS A 245 27.37 7.42 31.59
C CYS A 245 28.25 8.51 32.19
N VAL A 246 27.62 9.62 32.56
CA VAL A 246 28.27 10.78 33.19
C VAL A 246 27.66 11.01 34.57
N LEU A 247 28.50 11.21 35.59
CA LEU A 247 28.09 11.52 36.95
C LEU A 247 28.31 13.02 37.21
N TYR A 248 27.23 13.73 37.54
CA TYR A 248 27.28 15.14 37.93
C TYR A 248 26.59 15.33 39.28
N LYS A 249 27.34 15.79 40.29
CA LYS A 249 26.81 16.00 41.67
C LYS A 249 26.10 14.77 42.25
N GLY A 250 26.64 13.58 41.98
CA GLY A 250 26.05 12.30 42.39
C GLY A 250 24.84 11.84 41.56
N ILE A 251 24.40 12.62 40.57
CA ILE A 251 23.30 12.28 39.66
C ILE A 251 23.86 11.59 38.43
N ARG A 252 23.41 10.35 38.18
CA ARG A 252 23.77 9.60 36.97
C ARG A 252 22.96 10.09 35.78
N CYS A 253 23.67 10.56 34.76
CA CYS A 253 23.14 11.02 33.50
C CYS A 253 23.77 10.23 32.34
N TYR A 254 23.19 10.36 31.16
CA TYR A 254 23.65 9.73 29.94
C TYR A 254 23.69 10.73 28.79
N VAL A 255 24.69 10.61 27.93
CA VAL A 255 24.87 11.47 26.76
C VAL A 255 23.78 11.14 25.72
N LYS A 256 22.85 12.09 25.46
CA LYS A 256 21.84 11.97 24.38
C LYS A 256 22.35 12.55 23.07
N LYS A 257 23.09 13.66 23.17
CA LYS A 257 23.71 14.36 22.06
C LYS A 257 25.13 14.77 22.43
N ALA A 258 26.05 14.69 21.47
CA ALA A 258 27.39 15.23 21.57
C ALA A 258 27.75 15.97 20.27
N ASP A 259 28.04 17.26 20.40
CA ASP A 259 28.60 18.09 19.33
C ASP A 259 30.12 18.17 19.55
N VAL A 260 30.91 17.55 18.67
CA VAL A 260 32.37 17.46 18.79
C VAL A 260 33.01 18.33 17.71
N ALA A 261 33.89 19.24 18.11
CA ALA A 261 34.67 20.10 17.23
C ALA A 261 36.16 19.81 17.42
N ILE A 262 36.89 19.63 16.32
CA ILE A 262 38.34 19.47 16.32
C ILE A 262 38.94 20.59 15.48
N GLN A 263 39.74 21.45 16.11
CA GLN A 263 40.40 22.58 15.49
C GLN A 263 41.73 22.85 16.17
N ASN A 264 42.78 23.14 15.41
CA ASN A 264 44.11 23.48 15.95
C ASN A 264 44.65 22.45 16.97
N HIS A 265 44.42 21.15 16.72
CA HIS A 265 44.81 20.04 17.60
C HIS A 265 44.09 19.99 18.96
N ILE A 266 43.03 20.78 19.13
CA ILE A 266 42.19 20.78 20.34
C ILE A 266 40.86 20.12 19.99
N ILE A 267 40.41 19.22 20.87
CA ILE A 267 39.06 18.64 20.82
C ILE A 267 38.20 19.37 21.84
N THR A 268 37.15 20.00 21.34
CA THR A 268 36.07 20.59 22.14
C THR A 268 34.81 19.76 21.93
N GLN A 269 34.09 19.43 22.99
CA GLN A 269 32.81 18.73 22.87
C GLN A 269 31.75 19.34 23.79
N VAL A 270 30.53 19.44 23.28
CA VAL A 270 29.35 19.86 24.05
C VAL A 270 28.43 18.67 24.18
N CYS A 271 28.31 18.15 25.40
CA CYS A 271 27.49 16.99 25.73
C CYS A 271 26.15 17.43 26.33
N TYR A 272 25.06 16.80 25.89
CA TYR A 272 23.73 17.02 26.42
C TYR A 272 23.33 15.77 27.20
N LEU A 273 23.29 15.92 28.52
CA LEU A 273 23.21 14.85 29.49
C LEU A 273 21.79 14.76 30.07
N TYR A 274 21.21 13.58 29.97
CA TYR A 274 19.83 13.31 30.38
C TYR A 274 19.77 12.09 31.31
N GLY A 275 18.78 12.05 32.20
CA GLY A 275 18.37 10.77 32.81
C GLY A 275 17.79 9.82 31.75
N LYS A 276 17.64 8.52 32.07
CA LYS A 276 17.10 7.52 31.11
C LYS A 276 15.76 7.92 30.49
N LYS A 277 14.84 8.45 31.31
CA LYS A 277 13.52 8.97 30.83
C LYS A 277 13.66 10.06 29.79
N GLY A 278 14.81 10.74 29.76
CA GLY A 278 15.04 11.83 28.84
C GLY A 278 15.36 11.44 27.40
N PHE A 279 15.51 10.14 27.16
CA PHE A 279 15.61 9.57 25.82
C PHE A 279 14.24 9.24 25.21
N TYR A 280 13.15 9.66 25.86
CA TYR A 280 11.80 9.55 25.33
C TYR A 280 11.72 10.05 23.88
N ALA A 281 11.25 9.17 23.00
CA ALA A 281 10.88 9.50 21.63
C ALA A 281 9.35 9.56 21.54
N PRO A 282 8.74 10.71 21.19
CA PRO A 282 7.31 10.83 20.96
C PRO A 282 6.81 9.81 19.93
N GLU A 283 5.61 9.26 20.10
CA GLU A 283 5.03 8.29 19.16
C GLU A 283 4.79 8.96 17.80
N GLU A 284 5.43 8.47 16.75
CA GLU A 284 5.20 8.94 15.39
C GLU A 284 4.15 8.06 14.69
N ARG A 285 3.30 8.67 13.86
CA ARG A 285 2.38 7.96 12.96
C ARG A 285 2.59 8.41 11.52
N ASN A 286 2.27 7.53 10.60
CA ASN A 286 2.38 7.84 9.19
C ASN A 286 1.25 8.78 8.75
N LYS A 287 1.56 10.05 8.48
CA LYS A 287 0.53 11.04 8.08
C LYS A 287 -0.05 10.74 6.68
N PHE A 288 0.69 10.04 5.83
CA PHE A 288 0.35 9.82 4.42
C PHE A 288 -0.68 8.71 4.18
N ILE A 289 -1.05 7.94 5.22
CA ILE A 289 -2.09 6.91 5.07
C ILE A 289 -3.50 7.47 5.24
N THR A 290 -3.69 8.70 5.75
CA THR A 290 -5.02 9.28 5.93
C THR A 290 -5.74 9.41 4.58
N GLY A 291 -6.90 8.77 4.44
CA GLY A 291 -7.67 8.73 3.21
C GLY A 291 -7.13 7.76 2.15
N LEU A 292 -6.07 7.00 2.45
CA LEU A 292 -5.48 6.04 1.54
C LEU A 292 -6.39 4.83 1.33
N SER A 293 -6.39 4.29 0.12
CA SER A 293 -7.06 3.04 -0.23
C SER A 293 -6.06 2.09 -0.87
N LEU A 294 -5.74 1.00 -0.19
CA LEU A 294 -4.79 -0.01 -0.67
C LEU A 294 -5.53 -1.20 -1.29
N PRO A 295 -5.24 -1.54 -2.55
CA PRO A 295 -5.87 -2.67 -3.20
C PRO A 295 -5.31 -4.00 -2.70
N GLY A 296 -6.16 -5.03 -2.73
CA GLY A 296 -5.79 -6.39 -2.35
C GLY A 296 -6.84 -7.41 -2.77
N SER A 297 -6.60 -8.67 -2.40
CA SER A 297 -7.51 -9.78 -2.68
C SER A 297 -7.96 -10.47 -1.40
N VAL A 298 -9.24 -10.82 -1.34
CA VAL A 298 -9.84 -11.55 -0.20
C VAL A 298 -9.20 -12.93 -0.07
N LYS A 299 -8.80 -13.30 1.14
CA LYS A 299 -8.25 -14.63 1.47
C LYS A 299 -9.20 -15.48 2.28
N GLU A 300 -9.91 -14.86 3.22
CA GLU A 300 -10.82 -15.54 4.13
C GLU A 300 -11.93 -14.59 4.54
N VAL A 301 -13.11 -15.14 4.81
CA VAL A 301 -14.31 -14.41 5.20
C VAL A 301 -14.88 -15.07 6.45
N LYS A 302 -15.11 -14.29 7.50
CA LYS A 302 -15.72 -14.77 8.74
C LYS A 302 -16.59 -13.66 9.34
N ASN A 303 -17.90 -13.91 9.42
CA ASN A 303 -18.88 -12.89 9.82
C ASN A 303 -18.66 -11.60 9.00
N ASN A 304 -18.62 -10.44 9.66
CA ASN A 304 -18.42 -9.13 9.03
C ASN A 304 -16.95 -8.76 8.82
N GLN A 305 -16.04 -9.73 8.88
CA GLN A 305 -14.61 -9.51 8.76
C GLN A 305 -14.04 -10.34 7.61
N ILE A 306 -12.99 -9.79 7.00
CA ILE A 306 -12.23 -10.46 5.96
C ILE A 306 -10.74 -10.35 6.21
N LYS A 307 -9.99 -11.37 5.78
CA LYS A 307 -8.54 -11.28 5.60
C LYS A 307 -8.26 -10.84 4.18
N VAL A 308 -7.36 -9.88 4.03
CA VAL A 308 -6.98 -9.32 2.73
C VAL A 308 -5.49 -9.55 2.52
N SER A 309 -5.11 -10.05 1.35
CA SER A 309 -3.73 -10.00 0.89
C SER A 309 -3.58 -8.73 0.06
N LEU A 310 -2.87 -7.75 0.60
CA LEU A 310 -2.60 -6.48 -0.05
C LEU A 310 -1.54 -6.67 -1.12
N ASP A 311 -1.65 -5.91 -2.21
CA ASP A 311 -0.68 -5.98 -3.31
C ASP A 311 0.74 -5.59 -2.89
N ILE A 312 0.84 -4.87 -1.76
CA ILE A 312 2.09 -4.38 -1.18
C ILE A 312 2.56 -5.23 0.02
N ASP A 313 2.00 -6.43 0.24
CA ASP A 313 2.43 -7.24 1.38
C ASP A 313 3.92 -7.58 1.34
N ALA A 314 4.60 -7.32 2.47
CA ALA A 314 6.02 -7.60 2.65
C ALA A 314 6.32 -9.11 2.68
N SER A 315 5.37 -9.90 3.18
CA SER A 315 5.42 -11.35 3.30
C SER A 315 4.03 -11.93 2.99
N ASN A 316 3.95 -13.23 2.68
CA ASN A 316 2.66 -13.90 2.41
C ASN A 316 1.81 -14.16 3.69
N GLU A 317 2.10 -13.47 4.80
CA GLU A 317 1.47 -13.67 6.11
C GLU A 317 0.25 -12.76 6.25
N ASN A 318 -0.90 -13.21 5.73
CA ASN A 318 -2.15 -12.43 5.70
C ASN A 318 -3.04 -12.72 6.93
N GLU A 319 -2.58 -12.38 8.14
CA GLU A 319 -3.25 -12.78 9.39
C GLU A 319 -4.26 -11.75 9.93
N CYS A 320 -4.23 -10.51 9.44
CA CYS A 320 -5.06 -9.43 9.93
C CYS A 320 -6.52 -9.56 9.45
N TRP A 321 -7.45 -9.38 10.39
CA TRP A 321 -8.89 -9.31 10.11
C TRP A 321 -9.31 -7.85 10.03
N PHE A 322 -9.91 -7.47 8.90
CA PHE A 322 -10.45 -6.14 8.67
C PHE A 322 -11.97 -6.19 8.61
N LEU A 323 -12.63 -5.17 9.17
CA LEU A 323 -14.07 -5.02 9.05
C LEU A 323 -14.44 -4.74 7.59
N TYR A 324 -15.49 -5.39 7.10
CA TYR A 324 -16.06 -5.08 5.79
C TYR A 324 -17.23 -4.11 5.96
N SER A 325 -17.18 -2.97 5.26
CA SER A 325 -18.23 -1.96 5.26
C SER A 325 -19.46 -2.51 4.53
N THR A 326 -20.55 -2.74 5.26
CA THR A 326 -21.84 -3.06 4.67
C THR A 326 -22.66 -1.78 4.48
N PHE A 327 -22.99 -1.43 3.24
CA PHE A 327 -23.70 -0.19 2.91
C PHE A 327 -25.13 -0.14 3.48
N TYR A 328 -25.75 -1.30 3.69
CA TYR A 328 -27.09 -1.43 4.25
C TYR A 328 -27.21 -2.74 5.04
N SER A 329 -27.94 -2.72 6.15
CA SER A 329 -28.27 -3.92 6.94
C SER A 329 -29.16 -4.93 6.19
N THR A 330 -29.68 -4.55 5.01
CA THR A 330 -30.64 -5.34 4.22
C THR A 330 -29.98 -6.34 3.27
N PHE A 331 -28.70 -6.13 2.89
CA PHE A 331 -27.97 -7.02 1.98
C PHE A 331 -26.67 -7.49 2.62
N TYR A 332 -26.69 -8.70 3.16
CA TYR A 332 -25.49 -9.37 3.65
C TYR A 332 -24.76 -10.06 2.48
N CYS A 333 -23.96 -9.27 1.76
CA CYS A 333 -23.17 -9.73 0.62
C CYS A 333 -21.68 -9.59 0.96
N MET A 334 -21.10 -10.62 1.58
CA MET A 334 -19.65 -10.65 1.80
C MET A 334 -18.93 -10.98 0.49
N PRO A 335 -17.78 -10.33 0.20
CA PRO A 335 -16.92 -10.70 -0.92
C PRO A 335 -16.51 -12.17 -0.87
N GLU A 336 -16.29 -12.80 -2.02
CA GLU A 336 -15.77 -14.16 -2.09
C GLU A 336 -14.24 -14.21 -2.01
N ASN A 337 -13.69 -15.38 -1.68
CA ASN A 337 -12.24 -15.60 -1.73
C ASN A 337 -11.72 -15.37 -3.15
N GLY A 338 -10.69 -14.53 -3.29
CA GLY A 338 -10.13 -14.10 -4.56
C GLY A 338 -10.66 -12.77 -5.09
N ASP A 339 -11.79 -12.27 -4.57
CA ASP A 339 -12.34 -10.98 -4.99
C ASP A 339 -11.36 -9.85 -4.69
N ARG A 340 -11.34 -8.85 -5.58
CA ARG A 340 -10.55 -7.64 -5.39
C ARG A 340 -11.27 -6.68 -4.46
N VAL A 341 -10.56 -6.18 -3.47
CA VAL A 341 -11.09 -5.28 -2.46
C VAL A 341 -10.11 -4.14 -2.19
N ASN A 342 -10.62 -3.08 -1.58
CA ASN A 342 -9.83 -1.91 -1.19
C ASN A 342 -9.87 -1.72 0.33
N LEU A 343 -8.70 -1.79 0.96
CA LEU A 343 -8.51 -1.48 2.37
C LEU A 343 -8.32 0.02 2.54
N TYR A 344 -9.27 0.67 3.20
CA TYR A 344 -9.30 2.11 3.39
C TYR A 344 -8.86 2.52 4.79
N PHE A 345 -8.08 3.59 4.87
CA PHE A 345 -7.54 4.17 6.09
C PHE A 345 -8.24 5.52 6.34
N PRO A 346 -9.18 5.60 7.29
CA PRO A 346 -9.90 6.85 7.56
C PRO A 346 -9.02 7.94 8.20
N ASP A 347 -7.99 7.52 8.94
CA ASP A 347 -7.06 8.38 9.67
C ASP A 347 -5.63 7.79 9.62
N ASN A 348 -4.74 8.32 10.45
CA ASN A 348 -3.34 7.89 10.54
C ASN A 348 -3.13 6.70 11.49
N ILE A 349 -4.18 5.97 11.88
CA ILE A 349 -4.13 4.79 12.75
C ILE A 349 -4.40 3.55 11.92
N GLU A 350 -3.38 2.70 11.70
CA GLU A 350 -3.52 1.53 10.81
C GLU A 350 -4.63 0.56 11.25
N ASN A 351 -4.90 0.46 12.56
CA ASN A 351 -5.94 -0.41 13.11
C ASN A 351 -7.37 0.06 12.86
N HIS A 352 -7.57 1.31 12.43
CA HIS A 352 -8.87 1.82 12.02
C HIS A 352 -9.19 1.50 10.56
N ALA A 353 -8.27 0.82 9.86
CA ALA A 353 -8.49 0.44 8.47
C ALA A 353 -9.65 -0.56 8.33
N PHE A 354 -10.47 -0.34 7.31
CA PHE A 354 -11.62 -1.20 6.99
C PHE A 354 -11.81 -1.30 5.49
N VAL A 355 -12.51 -2.33 5.04
CA VAL A 355 -12.67 -2.61 3.62
C VAL A 355 -13.94 -1.95 3.11
N LEU A 356 -13.81 -1.04 2.15
CA LEU A 356 -14.94 -0.26 1.63
C LEU A 356 -15.82 -1.07 0.67
N ASN A 357 -15.20 -1.75 -0.30
CA ASN A 357 -15.91 -2.30 -1.46
C ASN A 357 -15.18 -3.51 -2.04
N SER A 358 -15.94 -4.36 -2.75
CA SER A 358 -15.40 -5.30 -3.73
C SER A 358 -15.42 -4.62 -5.11
N VAL A 359 -14.30 -4.69 -5.83
CA VAL A 359 -14.12 -4.11 -7.16
C VAL A 359 -14.20 -5.24 -8.17
N ARG A 360 -15.09 -5.13 -9.16
CA ARG A 360 -15.18 -6.10 -10.24
C ARG A 360 -13.96 -5.96 -11.15
N THR A 361 -13.19 -7.03 -11.29
CA THR A 361 -12.24 -7.20 -12.38
C THR A 361 -12.93 -7.87 -13.55
N VAL A 362 -13.02 -7.20 -14.69
CA VAL A 362 -13.50 -7.83 -15.93
C VAL A 362 -12.47 -8.87 -16.35
N PRO A 363 -12.81 -10.17 -16.47
CA PRO A 363 -11.87 -11.17 -16.95
C PRO A 363 -11.46 -10.83 -18.39
N GLN A 364 -10.16 -10.72 -18.67
CA GLN A 364 -9.69 -10.73 -20.05
C GLN A 364 -10.06 -12.07 -20.66
N LYS A 365 -10.84 -12.08 -21.76
CA LYS A 365 -11.07 -13.29 -22.55
C LYS A 365 -9.70 -13.83 -22.96
N ALA A 366 -9.35 -15.01 -22.47
CA ALA A 366 -8.24 -15.78 -23.01
C ALA A 366 -8.50 -15.95 -24.51
N VAL A 367 -7.64 -15.33 -25.33
CA VAL A 367 -7.61 -15.59 -26.77
C VAL A 367 -7.16 -17.03 -26.91
N ASN A 368 -8.11 -17.94 -27.10
CA ASN A 368 -7.80 -19.30 -27.52
C ASN A 368 -7.13 -19.19 -28.90
N GLU A 369 -5.81 -19.36 -28.95
CA GLU A 369 -5.11 -19.61 -30.20
C GLU A 369 -5.65 -20.92 -30.79
N SER A 370 -6.55 -20.78 -31.76
CA SER A 370 -7.01 -21.86 -32.59
C SER A 370 -5.84 -22.47 -33.37
N ALA A 371 -5.70 -23.77 -33.22
CA ALA A 371 -4.77 -24.64 -33.92
C ALA A 371 -4.58 -24.26 -35.39
N SER A 372 -3.34 -23.92 -35.77
CA SER A 372 -2.92 -23.84 -37.17
C SER A 372 -2.12 -25.08 -37.52
N GLN A 373 -2.53 -25.69 -38.63
CA GLN A 373 -2.00 -26.92 -39.21
C GLN A 373 -0.50 -26.81 -39.53
N LYS A 374 0.16 -27.97 -39.45
CA LYS A 374 1.49 -28.22 -40.01
C LYS A 374 1.54 -27.90 -41.50
N THR A 375 2.57 -27.18 -41.91
CA THR A 375 3.32 -27.44 -43.15
C THR A 375 4.79 -27.16 -42.89
N ASP A 376 5.63 -28.17 -43.13
CA ASP A 376 7.07 -28.05 -43.33
C ASP A 376 7.36 -27.10 -44.51
N ASP A 377 8.36 -26.23 -44.37
CA ASP A 377 9.56 -26.34 -45.21
C ASP A 377 10.71 -25.43 -44.77
N THR A 378 11.89 -25.97 -45.00
CA THR A 378 13.26 -25.56 -44.65
C THR A 378 13.76 -24.23 -45.24
N SER A 379 14.67 -23.57 -44.50
CA SER A 379 16.04 -23.14 -44.90
C SER A 379 16.44 -21.74 -44.41
N GLY A 380 17.73 -21.57 -44.08
CA GLY A 380 18.41 -20.27 -44.20
C GLY A 380 19.01 -19.67 -42.93
N ASP A 381 20.33 -19.50 -42.98
CA ASP A 381 21.28 -19.07 -41.95
C ASP A 381 21.36 -17.53 -41.76
N ALA A 382 22.07 -17.15 -40.68
CA ALA A 382 22.83 -15.91 -40.45
C ALA A 382 22.17 -14.66 -39.83
N GLY A 383 22.80 -14.16 -38.76
CA GLY A 383 23.21 -12.75 -38.70
C GLY A 383 22.73 -11.90 -37.52
N LYS A 384 23.67 -11.64 -36.59
CA LYS A 384 23.75 -10.52 -35.61
C LYS A 384 22.99 -9.23 -35.98
N GLN A 385 22.40 -8.55 -34.99
CA GLN A 385 22.92 -7.24 -34.51
C GLN A 385 22.15 -6.69 -33.30
N ALA A 386 22.94 -6.08 -32.40
CA ALA A 386 22.50 -5.23 -31.31
C ALA A 386 21.99 -3.87 -31.81
N GLY A 387 21.08 -3.25 -31.06
CA GLY A 387 20.60 -1.90 -31.34
C GLY A 387 19.91 -1.28 -30.13
N THR A 388 20.67 -0.50 -29.37
CA THR A 388 20.24 0.54 -28.42
C THR A 388 19.04 1.35 -28.90
N ASN A 389 18.12 1.72 -27.99
CA ASN A 389 17.35 2.97 -28.09
C ASN A 389 16.88 3.41 -26.69
N SER A 390 17.40 4.50 -26.12
CA SER A 390 17.08 5.91 -26.43
C SER A 390 15.74 6.33 -25.81
N VAL A 391 15.84 6.95 -24.63
CA VAL A 391 14.78 7.70 -23.96
C VAL A 391 14.26 8.78 -24.92
N LYS A 392 12.97 8.74 -25.25
CA LYS A 392 12.24 9.87 -25.84
C LYS A 392 11.31 10.46 -24.78
N GLN A 393 11.67 11.65 -24.32
CA GLN A 393 10.70 12.64 -23.85
C GLN A 393 9.62 12.83 -24.93
N MET A 394 8.35 12.75 -24.56
CA MET A 394 7.26 13.34 -25.35
C MET A 394 6.50 14.35 -24.51
N GLN A 395 6.36 15.52 -25.12
CA GLN A 395 5.62 16.68 -24.68
C GLN A 395 4.10 16.44 -24.71
N GLY A 396 3.43 17.18 -23.83
CA GLY A 396 2.01 17.43 -23.67
C GLY A 396 1.03 16.95 -24.74
N THR A 397 0.04 16.20 -24.26
CA THR A 397 -1.33 16.20 -24.77
C THR A 397 -2.25 16.65 -23.63
N GLU A 398 -3.13 17.59 -23.93
CA GLU A 398 -4.10 18.20 -23.01
C GLU A 398 -4.94 17.12 -22.31
N GLY A 399 -4.60 16.85 -21.04
CA GLY A 399 -5.46 16.09 -20.14
C GLY A 399 -6.54 17.00 -19.60
N THR A 400 -7.80 16.63 -19.79
CA THR A 400 -8.93 17.26 -19.10
C THR A 400 -8.73 17.12 -17.60
N GLU A 401 -8.41 18.23 -16.94
CA GLU A 401 -8.25 18.31 -15.49
C GLU A 401 -9.64 18.10 -14.86
N ILE A 402 -9.81 16.99 -14.13
CA ILE A 402 -11.07 16.68 -13.45
C ILE A 402 -11.05 17.39 -12.09
N ASP A 403 -11.96 18.33 -11.89
CA ASP A 403 -12.15 19.02 -10.63
C ASP A 403 -12.75 18.04 -9.58
N ILE A 404 -11.96 17.74 -8.56
CA ILE A 404 -12.28 16.83 -7.46
C ILE A 404 -12.87 17.55 -6.23
N SER A 405 -12.99 18.87 -6.27
CA SER A 405 -13.60 19.68 -5.20
C SER A 405 -15.02 19.23 -4.82
N PRO A 406 -15.90 18.82 -5.76
CA PRO A 406 -17.25 18.33 -5.42
C PRO A 406 -17.23 17.03 -4.61
N ILE A 407 -16.23 16.17 -4.84
CA ILE A 407 -16.07 14.89 -4.13
C ILE A 407 -15.64 15.14 -2.68
N LEU A 408 -14.75 16.11 -2.46
CA LEU A 408 -14.27 16.49 -1.14
C LEU A 408 -15.37 17.20 -0.32
N GLU A 409 -16.19 18.06 -0.93
CA GLU A 409 -17.33 18.70 -0.26
C GLU A 409 -18.43 17.68 0.12
N MET A 410 -18.65 16.64 -0.70
CA MET A 410 -19.64 15.60 -0.43
C MET A 410 -19.25 14.64 0.70
N LEU A 411 -17.96 14.37 0.89
CA LEU A 411 -17.46 13.56 2.02
C LEU A 411 -17.51 14.33 3.34
N ALA A 412 -17.45 15.66 3.30
CA ALA A 412 -17.48 16.52 4.48
C ALA A 412 -18.89 16.80 5.03
N ASN A 413 -19.97 16.49 4.28
CA ASN A 413 -21.34 16.86 4.68
C ASN A 413 -22.36 15.74 4.38
N PRO A 414 -22.59 14.79 5.32
CA PRO A 414 -23.41 13.59 5.08
C PRO A 414 -24.94 13.84 5.09
N GLN A 415 -25.39 15.08 4.91
CA GLN A 415 -26.80 15.44 4.93
C GLN A 415 -27.43 15.29 3.53
N ASN A 416 -27.61 14.05 3.11
CA ASN A 416 -28.64 13.52 2.20
C ASN A 416 -28.09 12.26 1.54
N GLY A 417 -28.56 11.09 1.98
CA GLY A 417 -28.05 9.76 1.64
C GLY A 417 -28.16 9.34 0.18
N LYS A 418 -27.36 9.96 -0.70
CA LYS A 418 -27.01 9.44 -2.02
C LYS A 418 -25.53 9.72 -2.29
N LEU A 419 -24.69 8.75 -1.94
CA LEU A 419 -23.37 8.63 -2.54
C LEU A 419 -23.52 7.88 -3.86
N ILE A 420 -23.10 8.52 -4.96
CA ILE A 420 -22.97 7.88 -6.27
C ILE A 420 -21.53 7.36 -6.36
N ASN A 421 -21.39 6.05 -6.56
CA ASN A 421 -20.10 5.37 -6.68
C ASN A 421 -19.46 5.68 -8.05
N ALA A 422 -18.23 6.18 -8.06
CA ALA A 422 -17.35 6.17 -9.23
C ALA A 422 -16.39 4.97 -9.10
N SER A 423 -16.78 3.81 -9.64
CA SER A 423 -15.86 2.68 -9.77
C SER A 423 -14.99 2.89 -11.02
N VAL A 424 -13.68 3.10 -10.84
CA VAL A 424 -12.73 3.09 -11.96
C VAL A 424 -12.47 1.64 -12.37
N THR A 425 -12.85 1.28 -13.59
CA THR A 425 -12.46 0.00 -14.19
C THR A 425 -11.10 0.17 -14.84
N TYR A 426 -10.08 -0.58 -14.42
CA TYR A 426 -8.77 -0.58 -15.08
C TYR A 426 -8.84 -1.35 -16.40
N LYS A 427 -8.48 -0.72 -17.52
CA LYS A 427 -8.12 -1.38 -18.78
C LYS A 427 -6.67 -1.04 -19.10
N GLU A 428 -5.80 -2.05 -19.16
CA GLU A 428 -4.46 -1.88 -19.74
C GLU A 428 -4.60 -1.77 -21.26
N ASN A 429 -4.16 -0.65 -21.85
CA ASN A 429 -4.09 -0.47 -23.29
C ASN A 429 -2.81 -1.12 -23.83
N ILE A 430 -2.95 -2.13 -24.70
CA ILE A 430 -1.88 -2.57 -25.59
C ILE A 430 -2.24 -2.04 -26.98
N ASP A 431 -1.60 -0.94 -27.38
CA ASP A 431 -1.77 -0.36 -28.72
C ASP A 431 -1.07 -1.24 -29.76
N GLY A 432 -1.85 -1.72 -30.73
CA GLY A 432 -1.37 -2.49 -31.86
C GLY A 432 -2.48 -2.93 -32.80
N ALA A 433 -3.25 -2.00 -33.38
CA ALA A 433 -4.18 -2.30 -34.45
C ALA A 433 -3.94 -1.40 -35.67
N SER A 434 -3.41 -2.00 -36.73
CA SER A 434 -3.36 -1.47 -38.08
C SER A 434 -4.77 -1.32 -38.66
N ILE A 435 -5.05 -0.14 -39.20
CA ILE A 435 -6.30 0.20 -39.91
C ILE A 435 -6.28 -0.46 -41.29
N GLN A 436 -7.29 -1.27 -41.61
CA GLN A 436 -7.67 -1.56 -42.99
C GLN A 436 -9.12 -1.11 -43.22
N GLN A 437 -9.26 -0.14 -44.11
CA GLN A 437 -10.50 0.24 -44.76
C GLN A 437 -10.98 -0.89 -45.67
N GLN A 438 -12.28 -1.18 -45.66
CA GLN A 438 -12.93 -1.91 -46.75
C GLN A 438 -14.14 -1.15 -47.24
N GLY A 439 -14.20 -1.06 -48.57
CA GLY A 439 -15.09 -0.24 -49.36
C GLY A 439 -16.47 -0.86 -49.59
N GLN A 440 -17.33 0.00 -50.13
CA GLN A 440 -18.66 -0.26 -50.61
C GLN A 440 -18.70 -1.31 -51.73
N ALA A 441 -19.78 -2.10 -51.76
CA ALA A 441 -20.35 -2.62 -53.00
C ALA A 441 -21.88 -2.75 -52.85
N GLU A 442 -22.59 -2.06 -53.75
CA GLU A 442 -24.03 -2.11 -53.99
C GLU A 442 -24.44 -3.34 -54.82
N ASN A 443 -25.70 -3.79 -54.67
CA ASN A 443 -26.65 -4.32 -55.68
C ASN A 443 -27.58 -5.38 -55.06
N HIS A 444 -28.84 -5.58 -55.47
CA HIS A 444 -29.89 -4.83 -56.16
C HIS A 444 -31.14 -5.75 -56.14
N GLY A 445 -32.34 -5.19 -56.04
CA GLY A 445 -33.62 -5.84 -56.41
C GLY A 445 -34.24 -6.77 -55.34
N GLY A 446 -35.56 -6.85 -55.12
CA GLY A 446 -36.70 -6.28 -55.84
C GLY A 446 -37.94 -7.13 -55.57
N ASN A 447 -39.02 -6.46 -55.15
CA ASN A 447 -40.45 -6.80 -55.28
C ASN A 447 -41.16 -7.92 -54.46
N ALA A 448 -42.04 -7.44 -53.57
CA ALA A 448 -43.45 -7.76 -53.32
C ALA A 448 -44.04 -9.17 -53.60
N GLN A 449 -44.72 -9.74 -52.59
CA GLN A 449 -46.17 -10.04 -52.69
C GLN A 449 -46.84 -10.36 -51.35
N ARG A 450 -48.05 -9.78 -51.16
CA ARG A 450 -49.03 -10.12 -50.13
C ARG A 450 -49.65 -11.50 -50.40
N GLY A 451 -49.87 -12.28 -49.34
CA GLY A 451 -50.77 -13.44 -49.35
C GLY A 451 -51.40 -13.64 -47.97
N MET A 452 -52.72 -13.43 -47.88
CA MET A 452 -53.55 -13.83 -46.74
C MET A 452 -53.75 -15.36 -46.78
N GLY A 453 -53.63 -16.03 -45.64
CA GLY A 453 -54.01 -17.43 -45.46
C GLY A 453 -53.96 -17.84 -43.99
N GLY A 454 -55.10 -18.26 -43.43
CA GLY A 454 -55.31 -18.45 -42.00
C GLY A 454 -54.70 -19.71 -41.36
N THR A 455 -54.40 -19.55 -40.07
CA THR A 455 -54.59 -20.50 -38.95
C THR A 455 -54.15 -21.96 -39.12
N SER A 456 -52.98 -22.28 -38.55
CA SER A 456 -52.83 -23.38 -37.57
C SER A 456 -51.56 -23.13 -36.74
N GLY A 457 -51.72 -22.44 -35.62
CA GLY A 457 -50.62 -22.13 -34.71
C GLY A 457 -50.18 -23.36 -33.94
N ARG A 458 -49.16 -24.07 -34.44
CA ARG A 458 -48.28 -24.87 -33.57
C ARG A 458 -47.63 -23.90 -32.59
N ALA A 459 -47.87 -24.07 -31.30
CA ALA A 459 -47.14 -23.35 -30.27
C ALA A 459 -45.64 -23.63 -30.44
N ALA A 460 -44.91 -22.66 -31.01
CA ALA A 460 -43.47 -22.68 -30.99
C ALA A 460 -43.06 -22.69 -29.52
N LYS A 461 -42.25 -23.68 -29.12
CA LYS A 461 -41.55 -23.61 -27.83
C LYS A 461 -40.81 -22.28 -27.83
N SER A 462 -41.20 -21.33 -27.01
CA SER A 462 -40.39 -20.14 -26.74
C SER A 462 -39.04 -20.66 -26.26
N ALA A 463 -37.99 -20.48 -27.08
CA ALA A 463 -36.64 -20.81 -26.65
C ALA A 463 -36.38 -20.04 -25.35
N GLN A 464 -35.84 -20.72 -24.34
CA GLN A 464 -35.49 -20.05 -23.09
C GLN A 464 -34.52 -18.90 -23.41
N PRO A 465 -34.77 -17.68 -22.91
CA PRO A 465 -33.81 -16.60 -23.06
C PRO A 465 -32.48 -17.00 -22.41
N ASN A 466 -31.40 -16.90 -23.19
CA ASN A 466 -30.05 -17.19 -22.70
C ASN A 466 -29.49 -15.94 -22.04
N TYR A 467 -29.52 -15.89 -20.71
CA TYR A 467 -28.96 -14.79 -19.93
C TYR A 467 -27.49 -15.09 -19.59
N ASP A 468 -26.59 -14.40 -20.28
CA ASP A 468 -25.16 -14.41 -19.98
C ASP A 468 -24.80 -13.24 -19.05
N PHE A 469 -24.31 -13.55 -17.85
CA PHE A 469 -23.99 -12.53 -16.85
C PHE A 469 -22.95 -11.52 -17.35
N GLU A 470 -21.91 -11.96 -18.03
CA GLU A 470 -20.83 -11.07 -18.49
C GLU A 470 -21.36 -10.04 -19.49
N THR A 471 -22.19 -10.47 -20.44
CA THR A 471 -22.86 -9.59 -21.40
C THR A 471 -23.79 -8.61 -20.72
N LEU A 472 -24.64 -9.10 -19.79
CA LEU A 472 -25.60 -8.25 -19.08
C LEU A 472 -24.90 -7.21 -18.21
N ALA A 473 -23.89 -7.63 -17.48
CA ALA A 473 -23.19 -6.77 -16.53
C ALA A 473 -22.19 -5.81 -17.21
N ALA A 474 -22.00 -5.91 -18.54
CA ALA A 474 -21.25 -4.95 -19.34
C ALA A 474 -22.16 -3.89 -20.00
N ASN A 475 -23.48 -4.03 -19.91
CA ASN A 475 -24.45 -3.11 -20.51
C ASN A 475 -24.95 -2.11 -19.46
N GLU A 476 -24.73 -0.82 -19.66
CA GLU A 476 -25.18 0.22 -18.72
C GLU A 476 -26.71 0.29 -18.55
N ASN A 477 -27.47 -0.16 -19.54
CA ASN A 477 -28.93 -0.20 -19.51
C ASN A 477 -29.48 -1.40 -18.73
N THR A 478 -28.61 -2.32 -18.28
CA THR A 478 -29.01 -3.51 -17.55
C THR A 478 -28.48 -3.47 -16.12
N LYS A 479 -29.36 -3.66 -15.14
CA LYS A 479 -28.99 -3.85 -13.73
C LYS A 479 -29.23 -5.31 -13.38
N VAL A 480 -28.19 -5.98 -12.90
CA VAL A 480 -28.24 -7.41 -12.59
C VAL A 480 -27.72 -7.69 -11.19
N LEU A 481 -28.51 -8.42 -10.39
CA LEU A 481 -28.05 -9.08 -9.18
C LEU A 481 -27.84 -10.55 -9.51
N CYS A 482 -26.62 -11.05 -9.35
CA CYS A 482 -26.27 -12.43 -9.68
C CYS A 482 -25.64 -13.12 -8.46
N THR A 483 -25.99 -14.38 -8.24
CA THR A 483 -25.31 -15.25 -7.27
C THR A 483 -24.29 -16.14 -7.98
N LYS A 484 -23.27 -16.63 -7.27
CA LYS A 484 -22.33 -17.64 -7.79
C LYS A 484 -23.00 -18.83 -8.48
N GLY A 485 -24.16 -19.25 -7.98
CA GLY A 485 -24.94 -20.34 -8.56
C GLY A 485 -25.71 -19.98 -9.83
N GLY A 486 -25.51 -18.81 -10.42
CA GLY A 486 -26.16 -18.39 -11.67
C GLY A 486 -27.61 -17.90 -11.55
N LYS A 487 -28.12 -17.74 -10.32
CA LYS A 487 -29.44 -17.11 -10.11
C LYS A 487 -29.34 -15.62 -10.32
N MET A 488 -30.28 -15.04 -11.08
CA MET A 488 -30.24 -13.63 -11.45
C MET A 488 -31.57 -12.92 -11.22
N VAL A 489 -31.49 -11.65 -10.85
CA VAL A 489 -32.57 -10.66 -11.00
C VAL A 489 -32.07 -9.61 -11.97
N ILE A 490 -32.79 -9.37 -13.07
CA ILE A 490 -32.37 -8.56 -14.20
C ILE A 490 -33.41 -7.47 -14.44
N LEU A 491 -32.97 -6.22 -14.48
CA LEU A 491 -33.75 -5.04 -14.84
C LEU A 491 -33.13 -4.47 -16.12
N ASP A 492 -33.86 -4.49 -17.23
CA ASP A 492 -33.37 -4.07 -18.54
C ASP A 492 -34.13 -2.83 -19.03
N ASP A 493 -33.48 -1.66 -18.93
CA ASP A 493 -34.05 -0.38 -19.31
C ASP A 493 -34.23 -0.26 -20.84
N SER A 494 -33.50 -1.06 -21.64
CA SER A 494 -33.55 -0.98 -23.11
C SER A 494 -34.87 -1.47 -23.71
N ASN A 495 -35.53 -2.41 -23.02
CA ASN A 495 -36.82 -2.99 -23.41
C ASN A 495 -37.87 -2.91 -22.28
N GLY A 496 -37.53 -2.31 -21.14
CA GLY A 496 -38.39 -2.18 -19.97
C GLY A 496 -38.72 -3.50 -19.30
N SER A 497 -37.89 -4.54 -19.46
CA SER A 497 -38.18 -5.87 -18.92
C SER A 497 -37.60 -6.09 -17.53
N VAL A 498 -38.28 -6.95 -16.77
CA VAL A 498 -37.84 -7.45 -15.46
C VAL A 498 -37.83 -8.97 -15.50
N SER A 499 -36.71 -9.60 -15.16
CA SER A 499 -36.57 -11.04 -15.22
C SER A 499 -35.98 -11.62 -13.93
N ILE A 500 -36.54 -12.74 -13.46
CA ILE A 500 -35.99 -13.56 -12.38
C ILE A 500 -35.61 -14.90 -12.99
N VAL A 501 -34.34 -15.28 -12.84
CA VAL A 501 -33.76 -16.46 -13.48
C VAL A 501 -33.20 -17.38 -12.39
N CYS A 502 -33.66 -18.63 -12.39
CA CYS A 502 -33.09 -19.71 -11.59
C CYS A 502 -32.13 -20.56 -12.43
N ASN A 503 -31.22 -21.25 -11.75
CA ASN A 503 -30.21 -22.10 -12.39
C ASN A 503 -30.75 -23.41 -12.99
N ASP A 504 -32.00 -23.77 -12.69
CA ASP A 504 -32.69 -24.96 -13.18
C ASP A 504 -33.53 -24.69 -14.44
N GLY A 505 -33.44 -23.47 -15.00
CA GLY A 505 -34.21 -23.03 -16.16
C GLY A 505 -35.60 -22.51 -15.82
N THR A 506 -35.98 -22.42 -14.55
CA THR A 506 -37.18 -21.67 -14.15
C THR A 506 -36.93 -20.17 -14.34
N PHE A 507 -37.83 -19.47 -15.05
CA PHE A 507 -37.77 -18.02 -15.17
C PHE A 507 -39.15 -17.36 -15.10
N ILE A 508 -39.16 -16.15 -14.55
CA ILE A 508 -40.31 -15.26 -14.55
C ILE A 508 -39.88 -14.00 -15.30
N GLY A 509 -40.62 -13.62 -16.34
CA GLY A 509 -40.33 -12.45 -17.17
C GLY A 509 -41.53 -11.53 -17.26
N LEU A 510 -41.29 -10.24 -17.03
CA LEU A 510 -42.23 -9.15 -17.29
C LEU A 510 -41.64 -8.34 -18.45
N ALA A 511 -42.36 -8.21 -19.56
CA ALA A 511 -41.91 -7.45 -20.72
C ALA A 511 -43.08 -6.71 -21.36
N GLY A 512 -43.00 -5.38 -21.39
CA GLY A 512 -44.13 -4.53 -21.78
C GLY A 512 -45.36 -4.81 -20.89
N SER A 513 -46.44 -5.30 -21.49
CA SER A 513 -47.68 -5.68 -20.80
C SER A 513 -47.80 -7.18 -20.48
N ASN A 514 -46.79 -7.99 -20.81
CA ASN A 514 -46.86 -9.44 -20.72
C ASN A 514 -46.15 -9.96 -19.48
N ILE A 515 -46.74 -10.97 -18.84
CA ILE A 515 -46.12 -11.76 -17.78
C ILE A 515 -45.99 -13.19 -18.26
N THR A 516 -44.79 -13.74 -18.19
CA THR A 516 -44.49 -15.14 -18.57
C THR A 516 -43.85 -15.86 -17.39
N ILE A 517 -44.41 -17.02 -17.02
CA ILE A 517 -43.83 -17.94 -16.04
C ILE A 517 -43.51 -19.24 -16.76
N THR A 518 -42.24 -19.63 -16.76
CA THR A 518 -41.79 -20.87 -17.41
C THR A 518 -40.98 -21.69 -16.42
N SER A 519 -41.23 -23.00 -16.38
CA SER A 519 -40.40 -23.97 -15.68
C SER A 519 -40.33 -25.25 -16.49
N ASN A 520 -39.18 -25.93 -16.39
CA ASN A 520 -39.02 -27.30 -16.89
C ASN A 520 -39.62 -28.33 -15.93
N ASN A 521 -39.99 -27.90 -14.72
CA ASN A 521 -40.57 -28.71 -13.66
C ASN A 521 -42.03 -28.30 -13.39
N LYS A 522 -42.62 -28.87 -12.35
CA LYS A 522 -44.00 -28.57 -11.93
C LYS A 522 -44.13 -27.12 -11.44
N ILE A 523 -45.14 -26.42 -11.94
CA ILE A 523 -45.63 -25.14 -11.37
C ILE A 523 -46.91 -25.45 -10.57
N THR A 524 -47.01 -24.96 -9.33
CA THR A 524 -48.19 -25.13 -8.47
C THR A 524 -48.68 -23.76 -8.00
N PHE A 525 -49.97 -23.50 -8.18
CA PHE A 525 -50.65 -22.33 -7.60
C PHE A 525 -51.53 -22.80 -6.46
N TYR A 526 -51.40 -22.18 -5.28
CA TYR A 526 -52.17 -22.50 -4.08
C TYR A 526 -52.66 -21.21 -3.43
N ALA A 527 -53.92 -21.20 -3.00
CA ALA A 527 -54.49 -20.16 -2.16
C ALA A 527 -55.33 -20.82 -1.06
N ALA A 528 -55.37 -20.20 0.13
CA ALA A 528 -56.20 -20.67 1.24
C ALA A 528 -57.69 -20.33 1.05
N GLU A 529 -57.98 -19.32 0.23
CA GLU A 529 -59.31 -18.91 -0.18
C GLU A 529 -59.44 -19.09 -1.71
N ASP A 530 -59.86 -18.06 -2.44
CA ASP A 530 -60.18 -18.18 -3.86
C ASP A 530 -58.97 -17.94 -4.78
N ILE A 531 -58.92 -18.69 -5.90
CA ILE A 531 -58.07 -18.38 -7.06
C ILE A 531 -58.99 -17.97 -8.21
N ASN A 532 -58.98 -16.69 -8.58
CA ASN A 532 -59.79 -16.17 -9.69
C ASN A 532 -58.95 -16.01 -10.96
N LEU A 533 -59.36 -16.67 -12.05
CA LEU A 533 -58.74 -16.57 -13.37
C LEU A 533 -59.76 -16.04 -14.38
N SER A 534 -59.59 -14.79 -14.82
CA SER A 534 -60.47 -14.14 -15.79
C SER A 534 -59.69 -13.53 -16.95
N ALA A 535 -60.17 -13.70 -18.18
CA ALA A 535 -59.59 -13.08 -19.37
C ALA A 535 -60.66 -12.32 -20.15
N GLY A 536 -60.40 -11.06 -20.53
CA GLY A 536 -61.38 -10.22 -21.24
C GLY A 536 -61.70 -10.65 -22.68
N LYS A 537 -60.98 -11.64 -23.22
CA LYS A 537 -61.23 -12.22 -24.55
C LYS A 537 -61.25 -13.74 -24.50
N THR A 538 -60.12 -14.36 -24.14
CA THR A 538 -59.97 -15.82 -24.21
C THR A 538 -59.08 -16.31 -23.07
N LEU A 539 -59.53 -17.36 -22.39
CA LEU A 539 -58.72 -18.15 -21.46
C LEU A 539 -58.34 -19.46 -22.16
N ASN A 540 -57.05 -19.63 -22.48
CA ASN A 540 -56.54 -20.84 -23.11
C ASN A 540 -55.92 -21.77 -22.07
N ILE A 541 -56.48 -22.98 -21.94
CA ILE A 541 -55.92 -24.06 -21.11
C ILE A 541 -55.64 -25.23 -22.04
N SER A 542 -54.39 -25.70 -22.06
CA SER A 542 -53.99 -26.81 -22.92
C SER A 542 -52.97 -27.69 -22.19
N ALA A 543 -53.08 -28.99 -22.42
CA ALA A 543 -52.13 -29.99 -21.96
C ALA A 543 -51.98 -31.05 -23.04
N LYS A 544 -50.83 -31.74 -23.07
CA LYS A 544 -50.59 -32.82 -24.04
C LYS A 544 -51.27 -34.12 -23.67
N GLU A 545 -51.35 -34.41 -22.37
CA GLU A 545 -51.81 -35.70 -21.85
C GLU A 545 -53.20 -35.60 -21.23
N LYS A 546 -53.40 -34.66 -20.29
CA LYS A 546 -54.65 -34.57 -19.52
C LYS A 546 -54.89 -33.17 -18.99
N ILE A 547 -56.13 -32.70 -19.08
CA ILE A 547 -56.64 -31.55 -18.32
C ILE A 547 -57.66 -32.09 -17.30
N GLN A 548 -57.52 -31.71 -16.04
CA GLN A 548 -58.39 -32.16 -14.96
C GLN A 548 -58.84 -30.99 -14.09
N ILE A 549 -60.14 -30.89 -13.84
CA ILE A 549 -60.78 -29.90 -12.95
C ILE A 549 -61.60 -30.69 -11.93
N ASN A 550 -61.26 -30.61 -10.65
CA ASN A 550 -61.94 -31.36 -9.58
C ASN A 550 -62.51 -30.39 -8.54
N CYS A 551 -63.67 -30.73 -8.00
CA CYS A 551 -64.30 -30.10 -6.85
C CYS A 551 -64.86 -31.22 -5.95
N ASP A 552 -64.09 -31.59 -4.92
CA ASP A 552 -64.37 -32.74 -4.04
C ASP A 552 -64.71 -34.03 -4.82
N GLN A 553 -65.97 -34.50 -4.78
CA GLN A 553 -66.43 -35.71 -5.47
C GLN A 553 -66.84 -35.49 -6.94
N CYS A 554 -66.88 -34.25 -7.40
CA CYS A 554 -67.23 -33.87 -8.78
C CYS A 554 -65.98 -33.53 -9.59
N GLY A 555 -65.98 -33.82 -10.89
CA GLY A 555 -64.85 -33.47 -11.75
C GLY A 555 -65.12 -33.55 -13.25
N LEU A 556 -64.27 -32.84 -14.00
CA LEU A 556 -64.18 -32.86 -15.45
C LEU A 556 -62.77 -33.30 -15.84
N GLU A 557 -62.68 -34.31 -16.70
CA GLU A 557 -61.43 -34.84 -17.24
C GLU A 557 -61.46 -34.79 -18.77
N ILE A 558 -60.45 -34.17 -19.38
CA ILE A 558 -60.26 -34.11 -20.83
C ILE A 558 -58.94 -34.79 -21.15
N VAL A 559 -59.01 -35.88 -21.93
CA VAL A 559 -57.86 -36.62 -22.48
C VAL A 559 -58.00 -36.71 -24.01
N PRO A 560 -56.93 -36.99 -24.78
CA PRO A 560 -56.99 -37.01 -26.25
C PRO A 560 -58.10 -37.90 -26.83
N GLU A 561 -58.44 -39.01 -26.18
CA GLU A 561 -59.45 -39.94 -26.71
C GLU A 561 -60.89 -39.65 -26.26
N LYS A 562 -61.12 -38.89 -25.18
CA LYS A 562 -62.46 -38.69 -24.60
C LYS A 562 -62.55 -37.51 -23.62
N ILE A 563 -63.78 -37.04 -23.40
CA ILE A 563 -64.16 -36.16 -22.30
C ILE A 563 -64.96 -36.98 -21.28
N GLY A 564 -64.49 -37.02 -20.03
CA GLY A 564 -65.14 -37.67 -18.91
C GLY A 564 -65.73 -36.66 -17.93
N ILE A 565 -66.97 -36.88 -17.49
CA ILE A 565 -67.66 -36.06 -16.49
C ILE A 565 -68.07 -36.97 -15.34
N GLN A 566 -67.72 -36.59 -14.11
CA GLN A 566 -68.06 -37.32 -12.89
C GLN A 566 -68.78 -36.40 -11.90
N GLY A 567 -69.89 -36.87 -11.34
CA GLY A 567 -70.67 -36.14 -10.34
C GLY A 567 -71.78 -36.99 -9.74
N THR A 568 -72.34 -36.55 -8.61
CA THR A 568 -73.43 -37.25 -7.90
C THR A 568 -74.79 -37.17 -8.60
N ASP A 569 -74.99 -36.15 -9.44
CA ASP A 569 -76.17 -35.97 -10.30
C ASP A 569 -75.71 -35.26 -11.58
N ILE A 570 -75.67 -35.96 -12.73
CA ILE A 570 -75.25 -35.41 -14.02
C ILE A 570 -76.49 -35.26 -14.92
N LYS A 571 -76.88 -34.03 -15.22
CA LYS A 571 -77.99 -33.71 -16.13
C LYS A 571 -77.45 -33.21 -17.45
N ILE A 572 -77.54 -34.05 -18.47
CA ILE A 572 -77.25 -33.68 -19.87
C ILE A 572 -78.61 -33.48 -20.52
N ASN A 573 -78.96 -32.24 -20.86
CA ASN A 573 -80.17 -31.99 -21.65
C ASN A 573 -79.82 -32.30 -23.12
N GLU A 574 -80.52 -33.25 -23.72
CA GLU A 574 -80.44 -33.58 -25.16
C GLU A 574 -80.91 -32.43 -26.04
#